data_AF-A0A521DZJ6-F1
#
_entry.id   AF-A0A521DZJ6-F1
#
_cell.length_a   1.000
_cell.length_b   1.000
_cell.length_c   1.000
_cell.angle_alpha   90.00
_cell.angle_beta   90.00
_cell.angle_gamma   90.00
#
_symmetry.space_group_name_H-M   'P 1'
#
loop_
_entity.id
_entity.type
_entity.pdbx_description
1 polymer ?
#
loop_
_entity_poly.entity_id
_entity_poly.type
_entity_poly.pdbx_seq_one_letter_code
_entity_poly.pdbx_strand_id
1 'polypeptide(L)'
;MEQLEKVRQEILEYLERNLNKLSENQEELTKEVIEYLASKNYVIDRKLIRMVNEIIEGNYKFVESFLKSLTDLTVKKLPVPREINKDELKKKLLDRLFNFLYPDGLNLSQRLWKRKEEAKVEFLQVLKQQLSLKNSAVKAAYEIQYRMEKKLGKKFVGLTKEEIKLIEKLRKSAKSMIKWEVSKKKWDSILKRYEKYIKQRKETGVLHAHRTLLRELTKAVEKASEKSVDEAVHWYMYEKQLYNLKRITRTETARILNTAVVESYKDNPFVIGFKWELNPAHRIVDICDKYASMDFGLGRGVYPKEKLPHCPAHPNCMCRVVPVFR
;
A
#
# COMPACT_ATOMS: atom_id res chain seq x y z
N MET A 1 17.37 9.14 -25.08
CA MET A 1 17.03 8.72 -23.70
C MET A 1 15.53 8.81 -23.44
N GLU A 2 14.86 9.86 -23.90
CA GLU A 2 13.40 10.06 -23.70
C GLU A 2 12.51 8.97 -24.33
N GLN A 3 12.84 8.48 -25.53
CA GLN A 3 12.10 7.38 -26.17
C GLN A 3 12.25 6.02 -25.46
N LEU A 4 13.46 5.70 -24.95
CA LEU A 4 13.70 4.46 -24.19
C LEU A 4 12.99 4.46 -22.85
N GLU A 5 12.96 5.61 -22.17
CA GLU A 5 12.21 5.76 -20.93
C GLU A 5 10.69 5.64 -21.16
N LYS A 6 10.20 6.15 -22.30
CA LYS A 6 8.80 5.96 -22.71
C LYS A 6 8.46 4.50 -22.97
N VAL A 7 9.31 3.76 -23.69
CA VAL A 7 9.13 2.31 -23.91
C VAL A 7 9.17 1.56 -22.57
N ARG A 8 10.10 1.91 -21.69
CA ARG A 8 10.19 1.32 -20.35
C ARG A 8 8.89 1.53 -19.57
N GLN A 9 8.33 2.73 -19.59
CA GLN A 9 7.03 3.01 -18.95
C GLN A 9 5.91 2.18 -19.57
N GLU A 10 5.89 2.01 -20.89
CA GLU A 10 4.87 1.22 -21.57
C GLU A 10 4.94 -0.28 -21.22
N ILE A 11 6.15 -0.84 -21.11
CA ILE A 11 6.39 -2.22 -20.62
C ILE A 11 5.87 -2.35 -19.19
N LEU A 12 6.23 -1.40 -18.35
CA LEU A 12 5.83 -1.36 -16.94
C LEU A 12 4.30 -1.26 -16.78
N GLU A 13 3.61 -0.46 -17.59
CA GLU A 13 2.14 -0.40 -17.62
C GLU A 13 1.50 -1.70 -18.13
N TYR A 14 2.11 -2.36 -19.11
CA TYR A 14 1.64 -3.66 -19.57
C TYR A 14 1.77 -4.71 -18.46
N LEU A 15 2.93 -4.75 -17.80
CA LEU A 15 3.16 -5.61 -16.66
C LEU A 15 2.16 -5.32 -15.57
N GLU A 16 1.85 -4.06 -15.23
CA GLU A 16 0.86 -3.66 -14.21
C GLU A 16 -0.51 -4.36 -14.42
N ARG A 17 -0.97 -4.42 -15.68
CA ARG A 17 -2.25 -5.01 -16.05
C ARG A 17 -2.21 -6.53 -16.15
N ASN A 18 -1.02 -7.11 -16.25
CA ASN A 18 -0.78 -8.53 -16.48
C ASN A 18 0.16 -9.13 -15.42
N LEU A 19 0.18 -8.59 -14.21
CA LEU A 19 1.11 -9.02 -13.14
C LEU A 19 0.90 -10.48 -12.73
N ASN A 20 -0.30 -11.02 -12.93
CA ASN A 20 -0.59 -12.44 -12.79
C ASN A 20 0.34 -13.30 -13.66
N LYS A 21 0.62 -12.86 -14.89
CA LYS A 21 1.40 -13.62 -15.87
C LYS A 21 2.88 -13.71 -15.52
N LEU A 22 3.42 -12.77 -14.73
CA LEU A 22 4.78 -12.86 -14.18
C LEU A 22 4.99 -14.13 -13.35
N SER A 23 3.91 -14.68 -12.78
CA SER A 23 3.96 -15.88 -11.94
C SER A 23 3.80 -17.20 -12.69
N GLU A 24 3.45 -17.16 -13.97
CA GLU A 24 3.05 -18.35 -14.73
C GLU A 24 4.13 -18.81 -15.69
N ASN A 25 4.56 -17.95 -16.61
CA ASN A 25 5.58 -18.29 -17.60
C ASN A 25 6.34 -17.03 -18.06
N GLN A 26 7.62 -16.95 -17.70
CA GLN A 26 8.47 -15.81 -18.01
C GLN A 26 8.73 -15.66 -19.52
N GLU A 27 8.93 -16.77 -20.24
CA GLU A 27 9.20 -16.76 -21.67
C GLU A 27 7.98 -16.29 -22.46
N GLU A 28 6.80 -16.78 -22.08
CA GLU A 28 5.56 -16.41 -22.76
C GLU A 28 5.21 -14.94 -22.53
N LEU A 29 5.32 -14.46 -21.30
CA LEU A 29 5.14 -13.04 -20.99
C LEU A 29 6.10 -12.14 -21.76
N THR A 30 7.34 -12.60 -21.97
CA THR A 30 8.33 -11.88 -22.76
C THR A 30 7.88 -11.71 -24.22
N LYS A 31 7.37 -12.78 -24.84
CA LYS A 31 6.81 -12.71 -26.19
C LYS A 31 5.62 -11.76 -26.25
N GLU A 32 4.68 -11.89 -25.32
CA GLU A 32 3.50 -11.03 -25.27
C GLU A 32 3.85 -9.54 -25.14
N VAL A 33 4.85 -9.19 -24.32
CA VAL A 33 5.32 -7.81 -24.19
C VAL A 33 5.95 -7.32 -25.49
N ILE A 34 6.72 -8.15 -26.18
CA ILE A 34 7.32 -7.81 -27.48
C ILE A 34 6.22 -7.56 -28.53
N GLU A 35 5.22 -8.44 -28.59
CA GLU A 35 4.06 -8.30 -29.49
C GLU A 35 3.25 -7.04 -29.16
N TYR A 36 3.04 -6.76 -27.87
CA TYR A 36 2.38 -5.54 -27.42
C TYR A 36 3.14 -4.29 -27.87
N LEU A 37 4.46 -4.25 -27.72
CA LEU A 37 5.27 -3.12 -28.19
C LEU A 37 5.25 -2.98 -29.72
N ALA A 38 5.28 -4.10 -30.46
CA ALA A 38 5.15 -4.10 -31.91
C ALA A 38 3.80 -3.51 -32.34
N SER A 39 2.70 -3.88 -31.67
CA SER A 39 1.35 -3.34 -31.92
C SER A 39 1.23 -1.83 -31.66
N LYS A 40 2.13 -1.27 -30.86
CA LYS A 40 2.24 0.16 -30.56
C LYS A 40 3.20 0.91 -31.50
N ASN A 41 3.62 0.27 -32.60
CA ASN A 41 4.56 0.80 -33.59
C ASN A 41 5.97 1.11 -33.04
N TYR A 42 6.43 0.38 -32.01
CA TYR A 42 7.83 0.45 -31.59
C TYR A 42 8.71 -0.43 -32.46
N VAL A 43 9.91 0.05 -32.79
CA VAL A 43 10.92 -0.73 -33.51
C VAL A 43 11.53 -1.77 -32.57
N ILE A 44 11.31 -3.04 -32.87
CA ILE A 44 11.82 -4.16 -32.07
C ILE A 44 13.26 -4.47 -32.50
N ASP A 45 14.22 -3.78 -31.88
CA ASP A 45 15.65 -4.04 -32.08
C ASP A 45 16.24 -4.91 -30.95
N ARG A 46 17.49 -5.37 -31.12
CA ARG A 46 18.18 -6.18 -30.10
C ARG A 46 18.28 -5.46 -28.74
N LYS A 47 18.34 -4.14 -28.73
CA LYS A 47 18.47 -3.33 -27.51
C LYS A 47 17.16 -3.31 -26.73
N LEU A 48 16.03 -3.20 -27.41
CA LEU A 48 14.70 -3.23 -26.83
C LEU A 48 14.35 -4.63 -26.33
N ILE A 49 14.65 -5.69 -27.11
CA ILE A 49 14.47 -7.08 -26.64
C ILE A 49 15.28 -7.32 -25.36
N ARG A 50 16.54 -6.89 -25.33
CA ARG A 50 17.37 -7.00 -24.13
C ARG A 50 16.76 -6.25 -22.95
N MET A 51 16.25 -5.04 -23.16
CA MET A 51 15.58 -4.26 -22.12
C MET A 51 14.31 -4.94 -21.60
N VAL A 52 13.48 -5.52 -22.47
CA VAL A 52 12.29 -6.29 -22.08
C VAL A 52 12.70 -7.47 -21.21
N ASN A 53 13.68 -8.26 -21.64
CA ASN A 53 14.20 -9.40 -20.89
C ASN A 53 14.72 -8.99 -19.51
N GLU A 54 15.56 -7.95 -19.44
CA GLU A 54 16.12 -7.44 -18.18
C GLU A 54 15.02 -6.95 -17.21
N ILE A 55 13.99 -6.28 -17.74
CA ILE A 55 12.86 -5.80 -16.93
C ILE A 55 12.05 -6.99 -16.40
N ILE A 56 11.69 -7.95 -17.25
CA ILE A 56 10.86 -9.10 -16.86
C ILE A 56 11.62 -10.00 -15.88
N GLU A 57 12.86 -10.36 -16.19
CA GLU A 57 13.71 -11.19 -15.32
C GLU A 57 13.96 -10.54 -13.96
N GLY A 58 14.23 -9.23 -13.94
CA GLY A 58 14.41 -8.47 -12.71
C GLY A 58 13.16 -8.49 -11.82
N ASN A 59 11.98 -8.34 -12.42
CA ASN A 59 10.71 -8.43 -11.69
C ASN A 59 10.43 -9.85 -11.21
N TYR A 60 10.68 -10.87 -12.02
CA TYR A 60 10.52 -12.27 -11.64
C TYR A 60 11.39 -12.64 -10.42
N LYS A 61 12.70 -12.37 -10.48
CA LYS A 61 13.63 -12.63 -9.36
C LYS A 61 13.25 -11.88 -8.09
N PHE A 62 12.79 -10.64 -8.24
CA PHE A 62 12.34 -9.84 -7.11
C PHE A 62 11.18 -10.54 -6.38
N VAL A 63 10.19 -10.98 -7.15
CA VAL A 63 8.98 -11.65 -6.69
C VAL A 63 9.29 -13.01 -6.06
N GLU A 64 10.09 -13.83 -6.73
CA GLU A 64 10.51 -15.14 -6.22
C GLU A 64 11.20 -15.02 -4.86
N SER A 65 12.12 -14.08 -4.74
CA SER A 65 12.86 -13.87 -3.51
C SER A 65 11.98 -13.28 -2.39
N PHE A 66 10.95 -12.49 -2.74
CA PHE A 66 9.95 -12.04 -1.78
C PHE A 66 9.13 -13.21 -1.21
N LEU A 67 8.63 -14.07 -2.08
CA LEU A 67 7.89 -15.28 -1.68
C LEU A 67 8.71 -16.19 -0.78
N LYS A 68 9.99 -16.41 -1.13
CA LYS A 68 10.88 -17.24 -0.31
C LYS A 68 10.95 -16.72 1.12
N SER A 69 11.11 -15.40 1.29
CA SER A 69 11.12 -14.77 2.62
C SER A 69 9.79 -14.95 3.37
N LEU A 70 8.65 -14.81 2.69
CA LEU A 70 7.33 -15.04 3.27
C LEU A 70 7.14 -16.48 3.73
N THR A 71 7.45 -17.43 2.86
CA THR A 71 7.37 -18.86 3.17
C THR A 71 8.28 -19.17 4.35
N ASP A 72 9.52 -18.68 4.38
CA ASP A 72 10.42 -18.89 5.52
C ASP A 72 9.86 -18.30 6.83
N LEU A 73 9.17 -17.15 6.79
CA LEU A 73 8.55 -16.52 7.96
C LEU A 73 7.35 -17.30 8.50
N THR A 74 6.54 -17.89 7.63
CA THR A 74 5.36 -18.68 8.03
C THR A 74 5.75 -20.10 8.43
N VAL A 75 6.59 -20.75 7.63
CA VAL A 75 7.06 -22.13 7.80
C VAL A 75 7.90 -22.31 9.06
N LYS A 76 8.75 -21.34 9.43
CA LYS A 76 9.55 -21.46 10.66
C LYS A 76 8.73 -21.34 11.95
N LYS A 77 7.51 -20.81 11.89
CA LYS A 77 6.68 -20.53 13.08
C LYS A 77 5.55 -21.52 13.29
N LEU A 78 5.16 -22.28 12.28
CA LEU A 78 4.05 -23.21 12.34
C LEU A 78 4.45 -24.56 11.70
N PRO A 79 4.03 -25.70 12.29
CA PRO A 79 4.39 -27.02 11.78
C PRO A 79 3.79 -27.26 10.40
N VAL A 80 4.64 -27.30 9.38
CA VAL A 80 4.22 -27.44 7.99
C VAL A 80 3.90 -28.90 7.65
N PRO A 81 2.77 -29.20 6.99
CA PRO A 81 2.53 -30.53 6.46
C PRO A 81 3.62 -30.96 5.46
N ARG A 82 4.02 -32.24 5.52
CA ARG A 82 5.13 -32.81 4.71
C ARG A 82 4.86 -32.77 3.19
N GLU A 83 3.62 -32.59 2.76
CA GLU A 83 3.16 -32.73 1.37
C GLU A 83 2.80 -31.40 0.67
N ILE A 84 3.19 -30.23 1.20
CA ILE A 84 2.90 -28.98 0.49
C ILE A 84 3.68 -28.94 -0.83
N ASN A 85 2.96 -28.92 -1.95
CA ASN A 85 3.51 -28.51 -3.23
C ASN A 85 3.91 -27.03 -3.16
N LYS A 86 5.21 -26.78 -2.98
CA LYS A 86 5.77 -25.44 -2.84
C LYS A 86 5.50 -24.56 -4.06
N ASP A 87 5.43 -25.14 -5.26
CA ASP A 87 5.23 -24.37 -6.48
C ASP A 87 3.77 -23.97 -6.68
N GLU A 88 2.83 -24.84 -6.29
CA GLU A 88 1.41 -24.49 -6.24
C GLU A 88 1.12 -23.41 -5.18
N LEU A 89 1.72 -23.55 -3.98
CA LEU A 89 1.64 -22.53 -2.93
C LEU A 89 2.20 -21.18 -3.42
N LYS A 90 3.36 -21.19 -4.09
CA LYS A 90 3.93 -19.98 -4.70
C LYS A 90 2.96 -19.36 -5.69
N LYS A 91 2.40 -20.15 -6.64
CA LYS A 91 1.46 -19.63 -7.65
C LYS A 91 0.23 -18.97 -7.01
N LYS A 92 -0.39 -19.62 -6.02
CA LYS A 92 -1.55 -19.06 -5.30
C LYS A 92 -1.21 -17.80 -4.48
N LEU A 93 -0.03 -17.77 -3.87
CA LEU A 93 0.46 -16.58 -3.16
C LEU A 93 0.67 -15.41 -4.10
N LEU A 94 1.21 -15.65 -5.30
CA LEU A 94 1.44 -14.62 -6.30
C LEU A 94 0.15 -14.06 -6.87
N ASP A 95 -0.79 -14.95 -7.21
CA ASP A 95 -2.12 -14.55 -7.66
C ASP A 95 -2.78 -13.62 -6.63
N ARG A 96 -2.84 -14.04 -5.37
CA ARG A 96 -3.41 -13.20 -4.31
C ARG A 96 -2.59 -11.95 -4.08
N LEU A 97 -1.27 -11.97 -4.18
CA LEU A 97 -0.45 -10.78 -3.97
C LEU A 97 -0.78 -9.68 -4.98
N PHE A 98 -0.88 -10.06 -6.26
CA PHE A 98 -0.91 -9.14 -7.39
C PHE A 98 -2.30 -8.81 -7.91
N ASN A 99 -3.23 -9.76 -7.84
CA ASN A 99 -4.56 -9.66 -8.46
C ASN A 99 -5.67 -9.40 -7.46
N PHE A 100 -5.34 -9.28 -6.17
CA PHE A 100 -6.35 -9.04 -5.15
C PHE A 100 -7.03 -7.68 -5.32
N LEU A 101 -8.33 -7.70 -5.63
CA LEU A 101 -9.20 -6.53 -5.67
C LEU A 101 -10.06 -6.46 -4.41
N TYR A 102 -10.17 -5.27 -3.82
CA TYR A 102 -11.15 -5.02 -2.76
C TYR A 102 -12.57 -4.99 -3.35
N PRO A 103 -13.65 -5.01 -2.54
CA PRO A 103 -15.04 -5.04 -3.03
C PRO A 103 -15.44 -3.89 -3.99
N ASP A 104 -14.68 -2.80 -4.02
CA ASP A 104 -14.82 -1.68 -4.95
C ASP A 104 -14.08 -1.90 -6.29
N GLY A 105 -13.55 -3.10 -6.54
CA GLY A 105 -12.82 -3.46 -7.76
C GLY A 105 -11.41 -2.89 -7.85
N LEU A 106 -10.89 -2.27 -6.78
CA LEU A 106 -9.55 -1.68 -6.76
C LEU A 106 -8.62 -2.47 -5.85
N ASN A 107 -7.39 -2.74 -6.26
CA ASN A 107 -6.33 -3.19 -5.35
C ASN A 107 -5.75 -2.00 -4.55
N LEU A 108 -4.99 -2.28 -3.49
CA LEU A 108 -4.50 -1.20 -2.62
C LEU A 108 -3.47 -0.29 -3.32
N SER A 109 -2.70 -0.81 -4.29
CA SER A 109 -1.83 0.04 -5.12
C SER A 109 -2.64 1.02 -5.96
N GLN A 110 -3.74 0.58 -6.59
CA GLN A 110 -4.62 1.44 -7.40
C GLN A 110 -5.36 2.49 -6.56
N ARG A 111 -5.70 2.15 -5.30
CA ARG A 111 -6.36 3.10 -4.37
C ARG A 111 -5.49 4.29 -3.99
N LEU A 112 -4.17 4.17 -4.08
CA LEU A 112 -3.24 5.24 -3.69
C LEU A 112 -2.44 5.80 -4.86
N TRP A 113 -2.11 4.94 -5.81
CA TRP A 113 -1.26 5.23 -6.94
C TRP A 113 -2.13 5.17 -8.19
N LYS A 114 -2.88 6.25 -8.45
CA LYS A 114 -3.63 6.40 -9.71
C LYS A 114 -2.73 6.52 -10.97
N ARG A 115 -1.43 6.16 -10.88
CA ARG A 115 -0.38 6.10 -11.92
C ARG A 115 0.99 6.11 -11.22
N LYS A 116 1.74 5.00 -11.23
CA LYS A 116 3.22 4.89 -11.17
C LYS A 116 3.64 3.47 -10.75
N GLU A 117 3.97 2.62 -11.73
CA GLU A 117 4.46 1.24 -11.55
C GLU A 117 5.68 1.18 -10.60
N GLU A 118 6.51 2.22 -10.61
CA GLU A 118 7.69 2.32 -9.75
C GLU A 118 7.33 2.35 -8.26
N ALA A 119 6.15 2.87 -7.91
CA ALA A 119 5.65 2.88 -6.55
C ALA A 119 5.37 1.47 -6.02
N LYS A 120 4.83 0.61 -6.88
CA LYS A 120 4.47 -0.77 -6.53
C LYS A 120 5.70 -1.63 -6.33
N VAL A 121 6.67 -1.53 -7.23
CA VAL A 121 7.96 -2.23 -7.12
C VAL A 121 8.71 -1.79 -5.86
N GLU A 122 8.84 -0.49 -5.62
CA GLU A 122 9.51 0.01 -4.39
C GLU A 122 8.75 -0.40 -3.13
N PHE A 123 7.42 -0.35 -3.15
CA PHE A 123 6.59 -0.80 -2.03
C PHE A 123 6.83 -2.27 -1.70
N LEU A 124 6.81 -3.16 -2.70
CA LEU A 124 7.07 -4.58 -2.50
C LEU A 124 8.52 -4.82 -2.06
N GLN A 125 9.50 -4.10 -2.60
CA GLN A 125 10.90 -4.18 -2.17
C GLN A 125 11.08 -3.82 -0.70
N VAL A 126 10.43 -2.75 -0.26
CA VAL A 126 10.46 -2.39 1.15
C VAL A 126 9.72 -3.44 1.98
N LEU A 127 8.54 -3.91 1.57
CA LEU A 127 7.84 -4.98 2.27
C LEU A 127 8.71 -6.24 2.42
N LYS A 128 9.43 -6.65 1.37
CA LYS A 128 10.39 -7.78 1.42
C LYS A 128 11.43 -7.61 2.50
N GLN A 129 12.10 -6.46 2.49
CA GLN A 129 13.14 -6.16 3.46
C GLN A 129 12.57 -6.13 4.88
N GLN A 130 11.39 -5.56 5.05
CA GLN A 130 10.78 -5.36 6.37
C GLN A 130 10.27 -6.67 6.95
N LEU A 131 9.69 -7.54 6.12
CA LEU A 131 9.33 -8.91 6.49
C LEU A 131 10.57 -9.72 6.89
N SER A 132 11.62 -9.67 6.07
CA SER A 132 12.88 -10.38 6.33
C SER A 132 13.56 -9.89 7.62
N LEU A 133 13.54 -8.59 7.87
CA LEU A 133 14.16 -7.94 9.04
C LEU A 133 13.22 -7.88 10.26
N LYS A 134 11.99 -8.38 10.16
CA LYS A 134 10.94 -8.26 11.20
C LYS A 134 10.74 -6.81 11.70
N ASN A 135 11.00 -5.83 10.85
CA ASN A 135 10.90 -4.42 11.20
C ASN A 135 9.43 -3.98 11.31
N SER A 136 9.19 -2.89 12.04
CA SER A 136 7.84 -2.34 12.20
C SER A 136 7.35 -1.68 10.91
N ALA A 137 6.02 -1.70 10.70
CA ALA A 137 5.39 -1.01 9.57
C ALA A 137 5.65 0.51 9.54
N VAL A 138 6.07 1.11 10.67
CA VAL A 138 6.50 2.50 10.73
C VAL A 138 7.79 2.69 9.94
N LYS A 139 8.82 1.87 10.20
CA LYS A 139 10.12 1.94 9.52
C LYS A 139 9.98 1.67 8.02
N ALA A 140 9.13 0.70 7.67
CA ALA A 140 8.75 0.41 6.30
C ALA A 140 8.16 1.64 5.58
N ALA A 141 7.20 2.33 6.20
CA ALA A 141 6.55 3.49 5.58
C ALA A 141 7.52 4.66 5.33
N TYR A 142 8.43 4.91 6.27
CA TYR A 142 9.49 5.91 6.07
C TYR A 142 10.41 5.55 4.91
N GLU A 143 10.84 4.28 4.84
CA GLU A 143 11.72 3.80 3.77
C GLU A 143 11.02 3.86 2.40
N ILE A 144 9.74 3.49 2.32
CA ILE A 144 8.93 3.64 1.10
C ILE A 144 8.93 5.10 0.67
N GLN A 145 8.59 6.02 1.58
CA GLN A 145 8.51 7.43 1.26
C GLN A 145 9.87 7.98 0.77
N TYR A 146 10.95 7.68 1.49
CA TYR A 146 12.31 8.12 1.14
C TYR A 146 12.74 7.62 -0.24
N ARG A 147 12.59 6.32 -0.52
CA ARG A 147 12.97 5.75 -1.83
C ARG A 147 12.16 6.34 -2.97
N MET A 148 10.87 6.55 -2.72
CA MET A 148 9.98 7.13 -3.72
C MET A 148 10.32 8.58 -4.03
N GLU A 149 10.59 9.41 -3.02
CA GLU A 149 11.01 10.80 -3.24
C GLU A 149 12.34 10.89 -3.99
N LYS A 150 13.32 10.06 -3.60
CA LYS A 150 14.63 9.97 -4.27
C LYS A 150 14.47 9.59 -5.74
N LYS A 151 13.61 8.61 -6.04
CA LYS A 151 13.42 8.08 -7.40
C LYS A 151 12.58 8.99 -8.29
N LEU A 152 11.57 9.65 -7.74
CA LEU A 152 10.71 10.57 -8.47
C LEU A 152 11.38 11.93 -8.73
N GLY A 153 12.48 12.24 -8.03
CA GLY A 153 13.11 13.56 -8.07
C GLY A 153 12.20 14.68 -7.56
N LYS A 154 11.07 14.33 -6.94
CA LYS A 154 10.06 15.26 -6.45
C LYS A 154 9.32 14.67 -5.25
N LYS A 155 8.69 15.56 -4.48
CA LYS A 155 7.91 15.22 -3.30
C LYS A 155 6.81 14.23 -3.63
N PHE A 156 6.65 13.24 -2.76
CA PHE A 156 5.66 12.20 -2.93
C PHE A 156 4.42 12.52 -2.11
N VAL A 157 3.29 12.74 -2.78
CA VAL A 157 2.04 13.20 -2.15
C VAL A 157 0.88 12.31 -2.58
N GLY A 158 0.40 11.46 -1.68
CA GLY A 158 -0.81 10.63 -1.84
C GLY A 158 -2.00 11.27 -1.12
N LEU A 159 -2.26 12.53 -1.49
CA LEU A 159 -3.46 13.27 -1.15
C LEU A 159 -4.40 13.26 -2.36
N THR A 160 -5.70 13.30 -2.12
CA THR A 160 -6.69 13.51 -3.20
C THR A 160 -6.49 14.89 -3.85
N LYS A 161 -6.95 15.04 -5.11
CA LYS A 161 -6.87 16.34 -5.81
C LYS A 161 -7.62 17.42 -5.03
N GLU A 162 -8.73 17.07 -4.41
CA GLU A 162 -9.56 17.93 -3.58
C GLU A 162 -8.82 18.39 -2.32
N GLU A 163 -8.15 17.47 -1.63
CA GLU A 163 -7.32 17.80 -0.46
C GLU A 163 -6.17 18.73 -0.84
N ILE A 164 -5.47 18.46 -1.94
CA ILE A 164 -4.37 19.33 -2.42
C ILE A 164 -4.90 20.74 -2.71
N LYS A 165 -6.03 20.86 -3.42
CA LYS A 165 -6.65 22.17 -3.72
C LYS A 165 -7.01 22.93 -2.44
N LEU A 166 -7.55 22.24 -1.45
CA LEU A 166 -7.95 22.82 -0.17
C LEU A 166 -6.73 23.36 0.60
N ILE A 167 -5.65 22.58 0.66
CA ILE A 167 -4.40 22.96 1.33
C ILE A 167 -3.68 24.10 0.61
N GLU A 168 -3.61 24.06 -0.72
CA GLU A 168 -3.04 25.15 -1.52
C GLU A 168 -3.85 26.44 -1.40
N LYS A 169 -5.18 26.35 -1.23
CA LYS A 169 -6.01 27.52 -0.94
C LYS A 169 -5.66 28.14 0.43
N LEU A 170 -5.41 27.32 1.46
CA LEU A 170 -4.94 27.82 2.75
C LEU A 170 -3.57 28.49 2.63
N ARG A 171 -2.63 27.84 1.93
CA ARG A 171 -1.29 28.37 1.65
C ARG A 171 -1.35 29.76 1.02
N LYS A 172 -2.11 29.90 -0.07
CA LYS A 172 -2.31 31.19 -0.76
C LYS A 172 -2.92 32.24 0.16
N SER A 173 -3.94 31.87 0.93
CA SER A 173 -4.60 32.79 1.86
C SER A 173 -3.65 33.28 2.96
N ALA A 174 -2.77 32.40 3.47
CA ALA A 174 -1.76 32.76 4.45
C ALA A 174 -0.71 33.72 3.85
N LYS A 175 -0.24 33.47 2.63
CA LYS A 175 0.69 34.38 1.94
C LYS A 175 0.06 35.75 1.65
N SER A 176 -1.19 35.78 1.18
CA SER A 176 -1.91 37.03 0.97
C SER A 176 -2.14 37.80 2.28
N MET A 177 -2.33 37.10 3.40
CA MET A 177 -2.38 37.74 4.73
C MET A 177 -1.03 38.37 5.11
N ILE A 178 0.09 37.68 4.87
CA ILE A 178 1.45 38.21 5.10
C ILE A 178 1.72 39.46 4.24
N LYS A 179 1.21 39.48 3.01
CA LYS A 179 1.29 40.62 2.08
C LYS A 179 0.27 41.72 2.34
N TRP A 180 -0.54 41.60 3.39
CA TRP A 180 -1.63 42.52 3.72
C TRP A 180 -2.74 42.66 2.65
N GLU A 181 -2.81 41.74 1.70
CA GLU A 181 -3.86 41.68 0.65
C GLU A 181 -5.20 41.18 1.21
N VAL A 182 -5.19 40.60 2.41
CA VAL A 182 -6.34 40.04 3.11
C VAL A 182 -6.40 40.59 4.53
N SER A 183 -7.59 40.94 5.00
CA SER A 183 -7.77 41.42 6.38
C SER A 183 -7.69 40.29 7.40
N LYS A 184 -7.23 40.59 8.62
CA LYS A 184 -7.18 39.64 9.75
C LYS A 184 -8.54 38.96 10.00
N LYS A 185 -9.64 39.72 9.96
CA LYS A 185 -11.01 39.19 10.10
C LYS A 185 -11.34 38.13 9.02
N LYS A 186 -10.91 38.36 7.78
CA LYS A 186 -11.12 37.41 6.67
C LYS A 186 -10.23 36.18 6.82
N TRP A 187 -8.99 36.33 7.26
CA TRP A 187 -8.09 35.22 7.60
C TRP A 187 -8.68 34.32 8.70
N ASP A 188 -9.11 34.91 9.82
CA ASP A 188 -9.74 34.18 10.93
C ASP A 188 -11.00 33.43 10.50
N SER A 189 -11.79 34.03 9.59
CA SER A 189 -12.97 33.39 8.99
C SER A 189 -12.60 32.15 8.16
N ILE A 190 -11.50 32.21 7.40
CA ILE A 190 -10.99 31.08 6.61
C ILE A 190 -10.56 29.94 7.53
N LEU A 191 -9.79 30.25 8.58
CA LEU A 191 -9.35 29.25 9.57
C LEU A 191 -10.55 28.59 10.27
N LYS A 192 -11.53 29.36 10.74
CA LYS A 192 -12.75 28.82 11.37
C LYS A 192 -13.55 27.92 10.44
N ARG A 193 -13.68 28.30 9.16
CA ARG A 193 -14.37 27.48 8.15
C ARG A 193 -13.65 26.15 7.93
N TYR A 194 -12.32 26.19 7.85
CA TYR A 194 -11.51 24.99 7.71
C TYR A 194 -11.58 24.10 8.96
N GLU A 195 -11.54 24.69 10.16
CA GLU A 195 -11.72 23.97 11.42
C GLU A 195 -13.07 23.25 11.48
N LYS A 196 -14.15 23.92 11.08
CA LYS A 196 -15.49 23.30 10.98
C LYS A 196 -15.50 22.15 9.97
N TYR A 197 -14.87 22.34 8.81
CA TYR A 197 -14.73 21.30 7.79
C TYR A 197 -14.00 20.06 8.32
N ILE A 198 -12.93 20.22 9.10
CA ILE A 198 -12.22 19.08 9.68
C ILE A 198 -13.04 18.40 10.78
N LYS A 199 -13.69 19.17 11.67
CA LYS A 199 -14.50 18.62 12.78
C LYS A 199 -15.69 17.78 12.30
N GLN A 200 -16.25 18.12 11.14
CA GLN A 200 -17.37 17.38 10.54
C GLN A 200 -16.95 16.03 9.93
N ARG A 201 -15.66 15.83 9.64
CA ARG A 201 -15.14 14.53 9.21
C ARG A 201 -14.94 13.69 10.47
N LYS A 202 -15.48 12.45 10.49
CA LYS A 202 -15.27 11.46 11.58
C LYS A 202 -13.84 11.53 12.07
N GLU A 203 -13.61 11.33 13.39
CA GLU A 203 -12.32 11.22 14.10
C GLU A 203 -11.39 10.12 13.54
N THR A 204 -11.14 10.20 12.25
CA THR A 204 -10.14 9.48 11.52
C THR A 204 -8.83 10.18 11.82
N GLY A 205 -7.76 9.41 12.02
CA GLY A 205 -6.51 9.80 12.70
C GLY A 205 -5.65 10.89 12.05
N VAL A 206 -6.26 11.91 11.45
CA VAL A 206 -5.62 13.05 10.78
C VAL A 206 -6.10 14.41 11.32
N LEU A 207 -7.11 14.44 12.20
CA LEU A 207 -7.57 15.67 12.89
C LEU A 207 -6.40 16.41 13.57
N HIS A 208 -5.51 15.67 14.22
CA HIS A 208 -4.33 16.25 14.86
C HIS A 208 -3.39 16.92 13.85
N ALA A 209 -3.10 16.26 12.72
CA ALA A 209 -2.26 16.82 11.67
C ALA A 209 -2.86 18.12 11.09
N HIS A 210 -4.18 18.16 10.89
CA HIS A 210 -4.86 19.37 10.45
C HIS A 210 -4.81 20.51 11.48
N ARG A 211 -4.97 20.21 12.78
CA ARG A 211 -4.81 21.20 13.86
C ARG A 211 -3.39 21.75 13.91
N THR A 212 -2.40 20.87 13.77
CA THR A 212 -0.99 21.26 13.69
C THR A 212 -0.76 22.19 12.49
N LEU A 213 -1.28 21.87 11.30
CA LEU A 213 -1.19 22.75 10.14
C LEU A 213 -1.76 24.16 10.42
N LEU A 214 -2.97 24.26 10.98
CA LEU A 214 -3.58 25.56 11.28
C LEU A 214 -2.74 26.37 12.28
N ARG A 215 -2.21 25.69 13.30
CA ARG A 215 -1.33 26.31 14.30
C ARG A 215 -0.04 26.83 13.66
N GLU A 216 0.63 26.02 12.85
CA GLU A 216 1.89 26.42 12.21
C GLU A 216 1.67 27.50 11.14
N LEU A 217 0.55 27.48 10.41
CA LEU A 217 0.17 28.57 9.50
C LEU A 217 -0.08 29.89 10.25
N THR A 218 -0.76 29.83 11.40
CA THR A 218 -1.02 31.02 12.23
C THR A 218 0.30 31.63 12.70
N LYS A 219 1.21 30.81 13.25
CA LYS A 219 2.56 31.25 13.64
C LYS A 219 3.36 31.82 12.47
N ALA A 220 3.24 31.23 11.27
CA ALA A 220 3.95 31.70 10.09
C ALA A 220 3.46 33.08 9.63
N VAL A 221 2.14 33.32 9.71
CA VAL A 221 1.52 34.63 9.44
C VAL A 221 1.95 35.66 10.48
N GLU A 222 1.93 35.32 11.78
CA GLU A 222 2.40 36.19 12.86
C GLU A 222 3.87 36.60 12.69
N LYS A 223 4.70 35.69 12.19
CA LYS A 223 6.12 35.93 11.89
C LYS A 223 6.36 36.59 10.52
N ALA A 224 5.31 36.88 9.75
CA ALA A 224 5.39 37.38 8.38
C ALA A 224 6.34 36.55 7.46
N SER A 225 6.41 35.23 7.66
CA SER A 225 7.37 34.35 6.98
C SER A 225 6.69 33.45 5.95
N GLU A 226 6.81 33.81 4.66
CA GLU A 226 6.33 32.94 3.57
C GLU A 226 7.03 31.58 3.56
N LYS A 227 8.30 31.53 3.95
CA LYS A 227 9.07 30.29 4.07
C LYS A 227 8.43 29.36 5.10
N SER A 228 8.03 29.90 6.26
CA SER A 228 7.37 29.11 7.31
C SER A 228 5.97 28.65 6.90
N VAL A 229 5.25 29.41 6.06
CA VAL A 229 4.00 28.95 5.43
C VAL A 229 4.27 27.73 4.55
N ASP A 230 5.30 27.82 3.70
CA ASP A 230 5.66 26.74 2.79
C ASP A 230 6.14 25.48 3.54
N GLU A 231 6.88 25.64 4.63
CA GLU A 231 7.29 24.55 5.52
C GLU A 231 6.10 23.91 6.25
N ALA A 232 5.17 24.70 6.79
CA ALA A 232 3.99 24.17 7.48
C ALA A 232 3.14 23.29 6.56
N VAL A 233 2.90 23.76 5.34
CA VAL A 233 2.17 23.00 4.31
C VAL A 233 2.95 21.75 3.91
N HIS A 234 4.27 21.87 3.71
CA HIS A 234 5.12 20.75 3.37
C HIS A 234 5.05 19.63 4.42
N TRP A 235 5.29 19.95 5.69
CA TRP A 235 5.31 18.96 6.77
C TRP A 235 3.95 18.30 6.96
N TYR A 236 2.87 19.08 6.86
CA TYR A 236 1.52 18.50 6.87
C TYR A 236 1.32 17.47 5.75
N MET A 237 1.68 17.81 4.51
CA MET A 237 1.53 16.91 3.36
C MET A 237 2.41 15.66 3.52
N TYR A 238 3.63 15.85 4.01
CA TYR A 238 4.60 14.77 4.27
C TYR A 238 4.10 13.79 5.33
N GLU A 239 3.66 14.28 6.50
CA GLU A 239 3.15 13.46 7.60
C GLU A 239 1.88 12.72 7.24
N LYS A 240 0.97 13.40 6.52
CA LYS A 240 -0.27 12.81 6.04
C LYS A 240 0.00 11.69 5.04
N GLN A 241 0.96 11.89 4.15
CA GLN A 241 1.39 10.84 3.24
C GLN A 241 1.96 9.64 3.98
N LEU A 242 2.84 9.91 4.94
CA LEU A 242 3.45 8.88 5.76
C LEU A 242 2.41 8.09 6.56
N TYR A 243 1.39 8.76 7.09
CA TYR A 243 0.27 8.12 7.78
C TYR A 243 -0.48 7.15 6.87
N ASN A 244 -0.77 7.56 5.63
CA ASN A 244 -1.39 6.70 4.63
C ASN A 244 -0.49 5.48 4.33
N LEU A 245 0.79 5.70 4.04
CA LEU A 245 1.80 4.65 3.85
C LEU A 245 1.84 3.65 5.00
N LYS A 246 1.86 4.11 6.24
CA LYS A 246 1.83 3.23 7.44
C LYS A 246 0.61 2.32 7.44
N ARG A 247 -0.59 2.86 7.16
CA ARG A 247 -1.83 2.07 7.15
C ARG A 247 -1.82 1.01 6.04
N ILE A 248 -1.30 1.36 4.87
CA ILE A 248 -1.17 0.47 3.71
C ILE A 248 -0.21 -0.65 4.05
N THR A 249 1.00 -0.32 4.48
CA THR A 249 2.00 -1.30 4.83
C THR A 249 1.45 -2.27 5.88
N ARG A 250 0.76 -1.79 6.93
CA ARG A 250 0.12 -2.67 7.93
C ARG A 250 -0.91 -3.60 7.31
N THR A 251 -1.83 -3.05 6.52
CA THR A 251 -2.93 -3.79 5.91
C THR A 251 -2.40 -4.86 4.95
N GLU A 252 -1.47 -4.49 4.07
CA GLU A 252 -0.88 -5.41 3.09
C GLU A 252 0.00 -6.46 3.76
N THR A 253 0.78 -6.09 4.78
CA THR A 253 1.56 -7.06 5.55
C THR A 253 0.65 -8.11 6.18
N ALA A 254 -0.44 -7.68 6.84
CA ALA A 254 -1.40 -8.61 7.45
C ALA A 254 -2.08 -9.49 6.39
N ARG A 255 -2.52 -8.90 5.27
CA ARG A 255 -3.13 -9.62 4.15
C ARG A 255 -2.23 -10.72 3.60
N ILE A 256 -0.97 -10.37 3.33
CA ILE A 256 0.03 -11.26 2.76
C ILE A 256 0.32 -12.41 3.74
N LEU A 257 0.55 -12.10 5.02
CA LEU A 257 0.82 -13.11 6.04
C LEU A 257 -0.37 -14.06 6.25
N ASN A 258 -1.59 -13.53 6.35
CA ASN A 258 -2.80 -14.35 6.51
C ASN A 258 -3.02 -15.23 5.28
N THR A 259 -2.78 -14.69 4.08
CA THR A 259 -2.85 -15.47 2.84
C THR A 259 -1.85 -16.61 2.84
N ALA A 260 -0.60 -16.35 3.21
CA ALA A 260 0.43 -17.38 3.31
C ALA A 260 0.05 -18.48 4.31
N VAL A 261 -0.55 -18.12 5.45
CA VAL A 261 -1.08 -19.10 6.40
C VAL A 261 -2.21 -19.93 5.79
N VAL A 262 -3.24 -19.29 5.24
CA VAL A 262 -4.40 -20.02 4.71
C VAL A 262 -3.99 -20.96 3.59
N GLU A 263 -3.20 -20.49 2.63
CA GLU A 263 -2.75 -21.31 1.50
C GLU A 263 -1.83 -22.47 1.92
N SER A 264 -1.05 -22.31 2.99
CA SER A 264 -0.18 -23.38 3.50
C SER A 264 -0.96 -24.49 4.22
N TYR A 265 -2.15 -24.20 4.75
CA TYR A 265 -2.85 -25.09 5.68
C TYR A 265 -4.25 -25.53 5.21
N LYS A 266 -4.83 -24.89 4.19
CA LYS A 266 -6.20 -25.18 3.76
C LYS A 266 -6.38 -26.63 3.29
N ASP A 267 -5.37 -27.23 2.67
CA ASP A 267 -5.45 -28.59 2.15
C ASP A 267 -4.97 -29.64 3.18
N ASN A 268 -4.52 -29.20 4.37
CA ASN A 268 -4.07 -30.11 5.43
C ASN A 268 -5.27 -30.84 6.09
N PRO A 269 -5.31 -32.19 6.10
CA PRO A 269 -6.42 -32.95 6.69
C PRO A 269 -6.53 -32.81 8.21
N PHE A 270 -5.44 -32.46 8.90
CA PHE A 270 -5.43 -32.24 10.36
C PHE A 270 -5.91 -30.85 10.77
N VAL A 271 -6.06 -29.92 9.82
CA VAL A 271 -6.57 -28.58 10.08
C VAL A 271 -8.09 -28.61 9.98
N ILE A 272 -8.79 -28.33 11.09
CA ILE A 272 -10.26 -28.30 11.15
C ILE A 272 -10.83 -26.94 10.71
N GLY A 273 -10.00 -25.90 10.72
CA GLY A 273 -10.42 -24.56 10.38
C GLY A 273 -9.35 -23.52 10.66
N PHE A 274 -9.77 -22.27 10.57
CA PHE A 274 -8.92 -21.10 10.73
C PHE A 274 -9.53 -20.16 11.75
N LYS A 275 -8.77 -19.81 12.79
CA LYS A 275 -9.20 -18.88 13.81
C LYS A 275 -8.85 -17.44 13.43
N TRP A 276 -9.84 -16.56 13.47
CA TRP A 276 -9.65 -15.12 13.38
C TRP A 276 -9.24 -14.56 14.74
N GLU A 277 -7.99 -14.14 14.87
CA GLU A 277 -7.47 -13.57 16.11
C GLU A 277 -7.29 -12.05 15.98
N LEU A 278 -7.93 -11.32 16.90
CA LEU A 278 -7.73 -9.89 17.02
C LEU A 278 -6.26 -9.58 17.32
N ASN A 279 -5.75 -8.55 16.66
CA ASN A 279 -4.46 -8.00 17.04
C ASN A 279 -4.59 -7.34 18.42
N PRO A 280 -3.61 -7.45 19.34
CA PRO A 280 -3.64 -6.73 20.62
C PRO A 280 -3.78 -5.19 20.49
N ALA A 281 -3.41 -4.63 19.34
CA ALA A 281 -3.60 -3.21 19.03
C ALA A 281 -4.99 -2.88 18.44
N HIS A 282 -5.89 -3.85 18.32
CA HIS A 282 -7.28 -3.64 17.91
C HIS A 282 -8.04 -3.01 19.09
N ARG A 283 -8.54 -1.78 18.89
CA ARG A 283 -9.11 -0.93 19.97
C ARG A 283 -10.51 -0.43 19.67
N ILE A 284 -10.93 -0.48 18.40
CA ILE A 284 -12.18 0.11 17.94
C ILE A 284 -13.06 -1.05 17.54
N VAL A 285 -14.18 -1.24 18.24
CA VAL A 285 -15.13 -2.30 17.91
C VAL A 285 -15.58 -2.15 16.47
N ASP A 286 -15.31 -3.18 15.66
CA ASP A 286 -15.62 -3.23 14.24
C ASP A 286 -15.98 -4.65 13.78
N ILE A 287 -15.98 -4.89 12.46
CA ILE A 287 -16.34 -6.18 11.88
C ILE A 287 -15.40 -7.31 12.35
N CYS A 288 -14.15 -7.01 12.73
CA CYS A 288 -13.22 -8.02 13.23
C CYS A 288 -13.68 -8.60 14.56
N ASP A 289 -14.30 -7.82 15.45
CA ASP A 289 -14.83 -8.33 16.72
C ASP A 289 -15.90 -9.38 16.46
N LYS A 290 -16.79 -9.09 15.49
CA LYS A 290 -17.79 -10.05 15.02
C LYS A 290 -17.10 -11.32 14.50
N TYR A 291 -16.04 -11.18 13.70
CA TYR A 291 -15.32 -12.33 13.18
C TYR A 291 -14.65 -13.15 14.28
N ALA A 292 -14.01 -12.49 15.24
CA ALA A 292 -13.38 -13.14 16.39
C ALA A 292 -14.39 -13.75 17.37
N SER A 293 -15.67 -13.38 17.31
CA SER A 293 -16.72 -13.91 18.20
C SER A 293 -17.59 -15.00 17.58
N MET A 294 -17.63 -15.13 16.25
CA MET A 294 -18.45 -16.16 15.60
C MET A 294 -18.01 -17.57 16.03
N ASP A 295 -18.96 -18.47 16.24
CA ASP A 295 -18.68 -19.88 16.54
C ASP A 295 -19.49 -20.78 15.60
N PHE A 296 -18.80 -21.65 14.88
CA PHE A 296 -19.38 -22.65 13.99
C PHE A 296 -19.40 -24.06 14.61
N GLY A 297 -19.29 -24.14 15.94
CA GLY A 297 -19.12 -25.40 16.67
C GLY A 297 -17.66 -25.88 16.70
N LEU A 298 -16.71 -25.03 16.28
CA LEU A 298 -15.26 -25.32 16.26
C LEU A 298 -14.50 -24.48 17.30
N GLY A 299 -15.24 -23.70 18.10
CA GLY A 299 -14.70 -22.74 19.06
C GLY A 299 -14.80 -21.31 18.56
N ARG A 300 -14.76 -20.38 19.52
CA ARG A 300 -14.91 -18.95 19.26
C ARG A 300 -13.86 -18.41 18.30
N GLY A 301 -14.34 -17.77 17.24
CA GLY A 301 -13.56 -17.19 16.15
C GLY A 301 -13.03 -18.21 15.14
N VAL A 302 -13.38 -19.49 15.27
CA VAL A 302 -12.89 -20.57 14.40
C VAL A 302 -13.87 -20.81 13.25
N TYR A 303 -13.36 -20.60 12.04
CA TYR A 303 -14.10 -20.78 10.80
C TYR A 303 -13.74 -22.09 10.12
N PRO A 304 -14.73 -22.84 9.60
CA PRO A 304 -14.48 -23.85 8.58
C PRO A 304 -13.72 -23.23 7.39
N LYS A 305 -12.91 -24.04 6.70
CA LYS A 305 -11.98 -23.58 5.65
C LYS A 305 -12.66 -22.75 4.56
N GLU A 306 -13.88 -23.11 4.21
CA GLU A 306 -14.69 -22.53 3.13
C GLU A 306 -15.44 -21.26 3.57
N LYS A 307 -15.54 -21.02 4.88
CA LYS A 307 -16.31 -19.90 5.47
C LYS A 307 -15.42 -18.81 6.05
N LEU A 308 -14.10 -18.95 5.98
CA LEU A 308 -13.17 -17.96 6.50
C LEU A 308 -13.42 -16.59 5.83
N PRO A 309 -13.64 -15.51 6.61
CA PRO A 309 -13.86 -14.19 6.04
C PRO A 309 -12.64 -13.71 5.26
N HIS A 310 -12.93 -12.86 4.29
CA HIS A 310 -11.90 -12.29 3.45
C HIS A 310 -10.93 -11.40 4.26
N CYS A 311 -9.62 -11.58 4.04
CA CYS A 311 -8.55 -10.78 4.64
C CYS A 311 -7.98 -9.78 3.62
N PRO A 312 -7.89 -8.48 3.93
CA PRO A 312 -8.14 -7.84 5.22
C PRO A 312 -9.61 -7.44 5.40
N ALA A 313 -10.11 -7.46 6.64
CA ALA A 313 -11.50 -7.11 6.92
C ALA A 313 -11.80 -5.61 6.76
N HIS A 314 -10.81 -4.75 6.99
CA HIS A 314 -10.94 -3.29 6.90
C HIS A 314 -9.57 -2.62 6.70
N PRO A 315 -9.54 -1.33 6.29
CA PRO A 315 -8.30 -0.58 6.25
C PRO A 315 -7.61 -0.52 7.62
N ASN A 316 -6.29 -0.64 7.64
CA ASN A 316 -5.46 -0.72 8.85
C ASN A 316 -5.75 -1.96 9.73
N CYS A 317 -6.42 -2.98 9.20
CA CYS A 317 -6.57 -4.26 9.89
C CYS A 317 -5.20 -4.93 10.04
N MET A 318 -4.91 -5.40 11.26
CA MET A 318 -3.69 -6.14 11.61
C MET A 318 -4.02 -7.49 12.28
N CYS A 319 -5.30 -7.88 12.25
CA CYS A 319 -5.77 -9.15 12.79
C CYS A 319 -5.15 -10.30 11.99
N ARG A 320 -4.93 -11.41 12.67
CA ARG A 320 -4.22 -12.57 12.11
C ARG A 320 -5.16 -13.75 11.99
N VAL A 321 -4.87 -14.60 11.01
CA VAL A 321 -5.50 -15.90 10.87
C VAL A 321 -4.50 -16.97 11.30
N VAL A 322 -4.94 -17.90 12.13
CA VAL A 322 -4.12 -19.03 12.59
C VAL A 322 -4.84 -20.36 12.29
N PRO A 323 -4.12 -21.40 11.84
CA PRO A 323 -4.73 -22.71 11.63
C PRO A 323 -5.08 -23.33 12.99
N VAL A 324 -6.22 -24.03 13.03
CA VAL A 324 -6.64 -24.83 14.19
C VAL A 324 -6.56 -26.29 13.79
N PHE A 325 -5.82 -27.07 14.58
CA PHE A 325 -5.62 -28.50 14.36
C PHE A 325 -6.62 -29.31 15.18
N ARG A 326 -6.97 -30.50 14.68
CA ARG A 326 -7.78 -31.48 15.41
C ARG A 326 -7.01 -32.11 16.56
#